data_AF-A0A2A5GQ68-F1
#
_entry.id   AF-A0A2A5GQ68-F1
#
_cell.length_a   1.000
_cell.length_b   1.000
_cell.length_c   1.000
_cell.angle_alpha   90.00
_cell.angle_beta   90.00
_cell.angle_gamma   90.00
#
_symmetry.space_group_name_H-M   'P 1'
#
loop_
_entity.id
_entity.type
_entity.pdbx_description
1 polymer ?
#
loop_
_entity_poly.entity_id
_entity_poly.type
_entity_poly.pdbx_seq_one_letter_code
_entity_poly.pdbx_strand_id
1 'polypeptide(L)'
;MVEVKSQKSLLEWLENQPERVSIAIAARVALRVLPLLNERAGLLQNLSINERIAAGFLVVFRAVTLPWVAVKVPTYGIKQYQFTSASYASSSAAYAADTALASADAAFAYVYASAASAASAAYASADAAYADAAYAYADTAYDDAIWQSIAIDRSQFEQATRENKSGKVTELLRLPLWESRVPKVIARNYPALFNALCELNPDWSVWREWYDNRLAGRVLSDAEELCYVQFEEEEWERGSAYINSEIKRRLAGVRSSQKFKDEQSNSNTVLNEEFFAQRPASHSFLLKNNKIIAVPLEATSVDLMRDDIWQEVLRKAKSLRERLGRTQAPGHITDTFDRLIQSLGEKAQDVKPGQLLMHSRSIDAIVAAYSTKSALEEFGEDAHAGLVDFSSSIDDLKATYPEIAKLEAARLAQSLSDADVETVISGTQEIIEIAGKSEIVDQTALDALESAAPEITETNEIAKSSTNELVQIKAIEERNKLVSQQLLSVANFLRATIKVAAQEGALFAKDAAKRSRVGALDGVEDGSKIAVKLALFALVAKLSLPLAVLSIPLWGLKALAQKVEEIVKSNDAHDDKTETDDDDTLSI
;
A
#
# COMPACT_ATOMS: atom_id res chain seq x y z
N MET A 1 -20.28 -29.91 31.85
CA MET A 1 -19.24 -29.91 30.80
C MET A 1 -19.17 -31.33 30.27
N VAL A 2 -19.60 -31.58 29.03
CA VAL A 2 -19.55 -32.93 28.42
C VAL A 2 -18.09 -33.37 28.37
N GLU A 3 -17.76 -34.66 28.50
CA GLU A 3 -16.39 -35.17 28.31
C GLU A 3 -16.32 -35.77 26.91
N VAL A 4 -15.37 -35.33 26.06
CA VAL A 4 -15.26 -35.83 24.68
C VAL A 4 -14.42 -37.11 24.69
N LYS A 5 -15.10 -38.25 24.68
CA LYS A 5 -14.51 -39.61 24.67
C LYS A 5 -15.07 -40.50 23.57
N SER A 6 -16.01 -39.99 22.79
CA SER A 6 -16.72 -40.72 21.74
C SER A 6 -17.26 -39.76 20.70
N GLN A 7 -17.60 -40.28 19.52
CA GLN A 7 -18.24 -39.53 18.44
C GLN A 7 -19.49 -38.80 18.92
N LYS A 8 -20.39 -39.51 19.62
CA LYS A 8 -21.63 -38.93 20.14
C LYS A 8 -21.35 -37.72 21.02
N SER A 9 -20.39 -37.83 21.95
CA SER A 9 -20.02 -36.72 22.83
C SER A 9 -19.34 -35.54 22.10
N LEU A 10 -18.64 -35.81 21.00
CA LEU A 10 -18.06 -34.77 20.14
C LEU A 10 -19.15 -34.03 19.36
N LEU A 11 -20.10 -34.75 18.76
CA LEU A 11 -21.20 -34.16 18.00
C LEU A 11 -22.09 -33.28 18.88
N GLU A 12 -22.48 -33.76 20.06
CA GLU A 12 -23.24 -32.99 21.05
C GLU A 12 -22.53 -31.68 21.45
N TRP A 13 -21.20 -31.70 21.52
CA TRP A 13 -20.41 -30.49 21.79
C TRP A 13 -20.37 -29.55 20.58
N LEU A 14 -20.14 -30.08 19.38
CA LEU A 14 -20.03 -29.33 18.12
C LEU A 14 -21.34 -28.63 17.71
N GLU A 15 -22.49 -29.22 18.01
CA GLU A 15 -23.82 -28.61 17.76
C GLU A 15 -23.97 -27.21 18.39
N ASN A 16 -23.23 -26.94 19.46
CA ASN A 16 -23.27 -25.69 20.20
C ASN A 16 -22.08 -24.76 19.88
N GLN A 17 -21.23 -25.09 18.91
CA GLN A 17 -20.06 -24.28 18.53
C GLN A 17 -20.30 -23.46 17.27
N PRO A 18 -19.58 -22.32 17.07
CA PRO A 18 -19.54 -21.65 15.79
C PRO A 18 -19.03 -22.57 14.67
N GLU A 19 -19.59 -22.45 13.47
CA GLU A 19 -19.25 -23.29 12.30
C GLU A 19 -17.74 -23.42 12.06
N ARG A 20 -16.99 -22.32 12.18
CA ARG A 20 -15.54 -22.31 11.98
C ARG A 20 -14.79 -23.23 12.96
N VAL A 21 -15.29 -23.38 14.19
CA VAL A 21 -14.72 -24.30 15.18
C VAL A 21 -14.89 -25.74 14.73
N SER A 22 -16.09 -26.09 14.24
CA SER A 22 -16.39 -27.41 13.70
C SER A 22 -15.50 -27.75 12.51
N ILE A 23 -15.30 -26.79 11.58
CA ILE A 23 -14.39 -26.96 10.43
C ILE A 23 -12.94 -27.18 10.90
N ALA A 24 -12.48 -26.42 11.90
CA ALA A 24 -11.11 -26.53 12.41
C ALA A 24 -10.85 -27.89 13.09
N ILE A 25 -11.78 -28.36 13.91
CA ILE A 25 -11.70 -29.67 14.56
C ILE A 25 -11.73 -30.78 13.51
N ALA A 26 -12.65 -30.71 12.54
CA ALA A 26 -12.73 -31.68 11.45
C ALA A 26 -11.42 -31.75 10.64
N ALA A 27 -10.84 -30.60 10.28
CA ALA A 27 -9.56 -30.54 9.56
C ALA A 27 -8.43 -31.20 10.36
N ARG A 28 -8.34 -30.93 11.67
CA ARG A 28 -7.32 -31.54 12.55
C ARG A 28 -7.52 -33.05 12.71
N VAL A 29 -8.75 -33.53 12.83
CA VAL A 29 -9.04 -34.98 12.88
C VAL A 29 -8.64 -35.65 11.57
N ALA A 30 -9.01 -35.08 10.43
CA ALA A 30 -8.64 -35.60 9.11
C ALA A 30 -7.12 -35.69 8.93
N LEU A 31 -6.37 -34.70 9.41
CA LEU A 31 -4.91 -34.74 9.42
C LEU A 31 -4.35 -35.88 10.28
N ARG A 32 -4.94 -36.17 11.45
CA ARG A 32 -4.46 -37.25 12.35
C ARG A 32 -4.59 -38.64 11.75
N VAL A 33 -5.58 -38.85 10.88
CA VAL A 33 -5.83 -40.15 10.23
C VAL A 33 -5.17 -40.27 8.86
N LEU A 34 -4.74 -39.15 8.24
CA LEU A 34 -4.14 -39.12 6.91
C LEU A 34 -3.01 -40.15 6.70
N PRO A 35 -2.06 -40.37 7.64
CA PRO A 35 -1.01 -41.36 7.45
C PRO A 35 -1.51 -42.81 7.32
N LEU A 36 -2.70 -43.13 7.84
CA LEU A 36 -3.26 -44.48 7.78
C LEU A 36 -3.60 -44.93 6.35
N LEU A 37 -3.71 -44.00 5.41
CA LEU A 37 -3.86 -44.31 4.00
C LEU A 37 -2.70 -45.17 3.46
N ASN A 38 -1.53 -45.12 4.12
CA ASN A 38 -0.41 -46.00 3.80
C ASN A 38 -0.71 -47.47 4.06
N GLU A 39 -1.44 -47.83 5.11
CA GLU A 39 -1.73 -49.25 5.40
C GLU A 39 -2.66 -49.83 4.33
N ARG A 40 -3.53 -49.00 3.76
CA ARG A 40 -4.37 -49.34 2.61
C ARG A 40 -3.57 -49.42 1.30
N ALA A 41 -2.64 -48.51 1.06
CA ALA A 41 -1.68 -48.65 -0.04
C ALA A 41 -0.81 -49.91 0.16
N GLY A 42 -0.51 -50.26 1.41
CA GLY A 42 0.12 -51.51 1.82
C GLY A 42 -0.79 -52.73 1.71
N LEU A 43 -2.11 -52.63 1.80
CA LEU A 43 -3.01 -53.74 1.42
C LEU A 43 -2.95 -54.03 -0.08
N LEU A 44 -2.45 -53.08 -0.87
CA LEU A 44 -2.04 -53.27 -2.26
C LEU A 44 -0.57 -53.72 -2.38
N GLN A 45 0.04 -54.31 -1.33
CA GLN A 45 1.46 -54.65 -1.08
C GLN A 45 2.34 -55.17 -2.25
N ASN A 46 1.76 -55.49 -3.41
CA ASN A 46 2.47 -55.86 -4.64
C ASN A 46 2.37 -54.81 -5.78
N LEU A 47 1.73 -53.67 -5.55
CA LEU A 47 1.57 -52.60 -6.51
C LEU A 47 2.42 -51.42 -6.05
N SER A 48 3.44 -51.09 -6.84
CA SER A 48 4.11 -49.80 -6.72
C SER A 48 3.06 -48.69 -6.79
N ILE A 49 3.19 -47.66 -5.94
CA ILE A 49 2.36 -46.46 -6.06
C ILE A 49 2.53 -45.95 -7.49
N ASN A 50 1.46 -46.00 -8.27
CA ASN A 50 1.42 -45.52 -9.64
C ASN A 50 0.64 -44.20 -9.71
N GLU A 51 0.64 -43.57 -10.88
CA GLU A 51 0.00 -42.26 -11.09
C GLU A 51 -1.50 -42.26 -10.73
N ARG A 52 -2.20 -43.39 -10.91
CA ARG A 52 -3.62 -43.49 -10.56
C ARG A 52 -3.85 -43.43 -9.04
N ILE A 53 -3.02 -44.13 -8.27
CA ILE A 53 -3.06 -44.07 -6.80
C ILE A 53 -2.66 -42.67 -6.32
N ALA A 54 -1.64 -42.07 -6.93
CA ALA A 54 -1.17 -40.74 -6.62
C ALA A 54 -2.21 -39.64 -6.90
N ALA A 55 -3.00 -39.78 -7.96
CA ALA A 55 -4.16 -38.91 -8.22
C ALA A 55 -5.20 -39.01 -7.09
N GLY A 56 -5.47 -40.22 -6.58
CA GLY A 56 -6.33 -40.40 -5.41
C GLY A 56 -5.80 -39.68 -4.17
N PHE A 57 -4.49 -39.79 -3.89
CA PHE A 57 -3.86 -39.03 -2.81
C PHE A 57 -4.02 -37.52 -2.98
N LEU A 58 -3.85 -36.99 -4.18
CA LEU A 58 -3.99 -35.56 -4.45
C LEU A 58 -5.39 -35.05 -4.08
N VAL A 59 -6.43 -35.81 -4.41
CA VAL A 59 -7.82 -35.49 -4.05
C VAL A 59 -7.98 -35.44 -2.54
N VAL A 60 -7.41 -36.40 -1.81
CA VAL A 60 -7.46 -36.41 -0.35
C VAL A 60 -6.70 -35.22 0.25
N PHE A 61 -5.49 -34.92 -0.23
CA PHE A 61 -4.73 -33.75 0.21
C PHE A 61 -5.49 -32.44 -0.03
N ARG A 62 -6.12 -32.29 -1.22
CA ARG A 62 -6.99 -31.14 -1.53
C ARG A 62 -8.16 -31.05 -0.55
N ALA A 63 -8.85 -32.16 -0.31
CA ALA A 63 -10.02 -32.22 0.59
C ALA A 63 -9.67 -31.87 2.04
N VAL A 64 -8.49 -32.24 2.54
CA VAL A 64 -8.04 -31.91 3.90
C VAL A 64 -7.50 -30.48 4.00
N THR A 65 -6.91 -29.96 2.92
CA THR A 65 -6.30 -28.61 2.91
C THR A 65 -7.34 -27.50 2.83
N LEU A 66 -8.41 -27.69 2.04
CA LEU A 66 -9.49 -26.70 1.90
C LEU A 66 -10.10 -26.24 3.22
N PRO A 67 -10.58 -27.11 4.13
CA PRO A 67 -11.14 -26.68 5.40
C PRO A 67 -10.09 -26.01 6.30
N TRP A 68 -8.83 -26.43 6.24
CA TRP A 68 -7.74 -25.76 6.95
C TRP A 68 -7.57 -24.30 6.49
N VAL A 69 -7.48 -24.08 5.17
CA VAL A 69 -7.34 -22.73 4.60
C VAL A 69 -8.57 -21.88 4.84
N ALA A 70 -9.77 -22.45 4.76
CA ALA A 70 -11.02 -21.74 5.04
C ALA A 70 -11.08 -21.20 6.48
N VAL A 71 -10.59 -21.97 7.45
CA VAL A 71 -10.49 -21.51 8.86
C VAL A 71 -9.44 -20.42 9.00
N LYS A 72 -8.30 -20.56 8.31
CA LYS A 72 -7.17 -19.66 8.48
C LYS A 72 -7.32 -18.32 7.76
N VAL A 73 -7.83 -18.33 6.53
CA VAL A 73 -7.95 -17.17 5.64
C VAL A 73 -9.43 -16.94 5.32
N PRO A 74 -10.21 -16.29 6.22
CA PRO A 74 -11.67 -16.25 6.11
C PRO A 74 -12.15 -15.48 4.89
N THR A 75 -11.37 -14.51 4.43
CA THR A 75 -11.64 -13.68 3.25
C THR A 75 -11.63 -14.49 1.96
N TYR A 76 -10.89 -15.60 1.93
CA TYR A 76 -10.82 -16.51 0.78
C TYR A 76 -12.03 -17.45 0.72
N GLY A 77 -12.70 -17.69 1.85
CA GLY A 77 -13.65 -18.79 2.02
C GLY A 77 -15.13 -18.53 1.70
N ILE A 78 -15.56 -17.35 1.22
CA ILE A 78 -17.01 -17.06 1.11
C ILE A 78 -17.50 -16.86 -0.33
N LYS A 79 -16.65 -16.46 -1.29
CA LYS A 79 -17.12 -16.09 -2.64
C LYS A 79 -16.79 -17.08 -3.75
N GLN A 80 -15.71 -17.86 -3.65
CA GLN A 80 -15.22 -18.66 -4.79
C GLN A 80 -15.63 -20.13 -4.73
N TYR A 81 -16.00 -20.64 -3.55
CA TYR A 81 -16.57 -21.97 -3.37
C TYR A 81 -17.82 -21.83 -2.52
N GLN A 82 -18.99 -21.76 -3.16
CA GLN A 82 -20.25 -21.94 -2.46
C GLN A 82 -20.14 -23.29 -1.75
N PHE A 83 -20.12 -23.24 -0.41
CA PHE A 83 -19.98 -24.39 0.47
C PHE A 83 -21.15 -25.36 0.30
N THR A 84 -21.10 -26.21 -0.71
CA THR A 84 -21.52 -27.60 -0.53
C THR A 84 -20.50 -28.31 0.36
N SER A 85 -19.20 -28.01 0.25
CA SER A 85 -18.11 -28.72 0.95
C SER A 85 -18.06 -28.58 2.49
N ALA A 86 -18.62 -27.55 3.14
CA ALA A 86 -18.59 -27.44 4.62
C ALA A 86 -19.72 -28.22 5.28
N SER A 87 -20.93 -28.15 4.70
CA SER A 87 -22.02 -29.07 5.07
C SER A 87 -21.61 -30.52 4.79
N TYR A 88 -20.85 -30.79 3.72
CA TYR A 88 -20.33 -32.12 3.40
C TYR A 88 -19.09 -32.54 4.19
N ALA A 89 -18.25 -31.63 4.69
CA ALA A 89 -17.12 -31.97 5.58
C ALA A 89 -17.60 -32.22 7.01
N SER A 90 -18.61 -31.47 7.49
CA SER A 90 -19.30 -31.78 8.74
C SER A 90 -20.09 -33.08 8.62
N SER A 91 -20.78 -33.30 7.50
CA SER A 91 -21.46 -34.57 7.23
C SER A 91 -20.46 -35.70 7.09
N SER A 92 -19.35 -35.54 6.36
CA SER A 92 -18.30 -36.56 6.17
C SER A 92 -17.49 -36.83 7.45
N ALA A 93 -17.33 -35.86 8.35
CA ALA A 93 -16.71 -36.11 9.66
C ALA A 93 -17.68 -36.79 10.64
N ALA A 94 -18.97 -36.46 10.57
CA ALA A 94 -20.03 -37.16 11.32
C ALA A 94 -20.27 -38.57 10.76
N TYR A 95 -20.23 -38.74 9.43
CA TYR A 95 -20.41 -40.01 8.70
C TYR A 95 -19.15 -40.88 8.78
N ALA A 96 -17.92 -40.35 8.65
CA ALA A 96 -16.69 -41.13 8.86
C ALA A 96 -16.54 -41.67 10.30
N ALA A 97 -17.32 -41.11 11.23
CA ALA A 97 -17.46 -41.65 12.57
C ALA A 97 -18.65 -42.65 12.67
N ASP A 98 -19.73 -42.48 11.90
CA ASP A 98 -20.94 -43.34 11.89
C ASP A 98 -20.86 -44.57 10.95
N THR A 99 -20.20 -44.47 9.79
CA THR A 99 -20.03 -45.56 8.81
C THR A 99 -18.82 -46.45 9.08
N ALA A 100 -18.47 -46.56 10.35
CA ALA A 100 -17.76 -47.71 10.88
C ALA A 100 -18.70 -48.93 11.06
N LEU A 101 -19.78 -49.11 10.26
CA LEU A 101 -20.72 -50.25 10.42
C LEU A 101 -21.55 -50.78 9.23
N ALA A 102 -21.41 -50.35 7.97
CA ALA A 102 -22.28 -50.90 6.89
C ALA A 102 -21.68 -51.06 5.48
N SER A 103 -21.39 -52.33 5.17
CA SER A 103 -21.49 -53.09 3.90
C SER A 103 -20.90 -52.59 2.57
N ALA A 104 -20.00 -53.43 2.07
CA ALA A 104 -19.64 -53.62 0.67
C ALA A 104 -20.80 -54.20 -0.16
N ASP A 105 -21.16 -53.53 -1.26
CA ASP A 105 -21.73 -54.16 -2.48
C ASP A 105 -21.97 -53.21 -3.68
N ALA A 106 -21.71 -51.90 -3.56
CA ALA A 106 -22.05 -50.96 -4.64
C ALA A 106 -20.95 -50.77 -5.73
N ALA A 107 -19.80 -51.45 -5.64
CA ALA A 107 -18.59 -51.07 -6.36
C ALA A 107 -18.50 -51.53 -7.83
N PHE A 108 -19.56 -52.10 -8.44
CA PHE A 108 -19.46 -52.65 -9.81
C PHE A 108 -20.40 -52.06 -10.87
N ALA A 109 -21.25 -51.07 -10.55
CA ALA A 109 -22.22 -50.59 -11.54
C ALA A 109 -22.50 -49.08 -11.45
N TYR A 110 -21.54 -48.22 -11.85
CA TYR A 110 -21.90 -46.90 -12.42
C TYR A 110 -20.73 -46.20 -13.13
N VAL A 111 -20.14 -46.86 -14.12
CA VAL A 111 -19.21 -46.23 -15.06
C VAL A 111 -20.04 -45.65 -16.22
N TYR A 112 -19.99 -44.32 -16.39
CA TYR A 112 -20.63 -43.42 -17.40
C TYR A 112 -21.91 -42.65 -17.00
N ALA A 113 -21.77 -41.46 -16.38
CA ALA A 113 -22.65 -40.28 -16.65
C ALA A 113 -22.17 -38.95 -15.98
N SER A 114 -21.69 -38.00 -16.81
CA SER A 114 -21.57 -36.52 -16.63
C SER A 114 -20.85 -35.91 -15.42
N ALA A 115 -20.16 -34.77 -15.66
CA ALA A 115 -19.15 -34.10 -14.83
C ALA A 115 -19.53 -33.72 -13.37
N ALA A 116 -20.81 -33.80 -12.97
CA ALA A 116 -21.20 -33.68 -11.57
C ALA A 116 -21.04 -34.99 -10.77
N SER A 117 -20.99 -36.14 -11.46
CA SER A 117 -20.77 -37.45 -10.83
C SER A 117 -19.30 -37.80 -10.63
N ALA A 118 -18.35 -37.07 -11.23
CA ALA A 118 -16.92 -37.30 -11.03
C ALA A 118 -16.49 -37.00 -9.59
N ALA A 119 -17.06 -35.94 -8.98
CA ALA A 119 -16.91 -35.67 -7.56
C ALA A 119 -17.60 -36.76 -6.73
N SER A 120 -18.86 -37.09 -7.00
CA SER A 120 -19.59 -38.13 -6.27
C SER A 120 -18.97 -39.55 -6.38
N ALA A 121 -18.31 -39.87 -7.49
CA ALA A 121 -17.68 -41.17 -7.75
C ALA A 121 -16.26 -41.26 -7.17
N ALA A 122 -15.52 -40.14 -7.14
CA ALA A 122 -14.31 -40.04 -6.34
C ALA A 122 -14.64 -40.10 -4.83
N TYR A 123 -15.78 -39.52 -4.41
CA TYR A 123 -16.33 -39.65 -3.07
C TYR A 123 -16.69 -41.10 -2.71
N ALA A 124 -17.42 -41.85 -3.55
CA ALA A 124 -17.77 -43.26 -3.24
C ALA A 124 -16.56 -44.20 -3.18
N SER A 125 -15.50 -43.92 -3.96
CA SER A 125 -14.25 -44.69 -3.92
C SER A 125 -13.35 -44.31 -2.73
N ALA A 126 -13.40 -43.07 -2.26
CA ALA A 126 -12.76 -42.64 -1.01
C ALA A 126 -13.55 -43.10 0.23
N ASP A 127 -14.88 -43.15 0.17
CA ASP A 127 -15.80 -43.60 1.22
C ASP A 127 -15.63 -45.11 1.49
N ALA A 128 -15.52 -45.94 0.44
CA ALA A 128 -15.14 -47.35 0.56
C ALA A 128 -13.68 -47.55 1.05
N ALA A 129 -12.77 -46.65 0.64
CA ALA A 129 -11.37 -46.64 1.08
C ALA A 129 -11.14 -46.04 2.49
N TYR A 130 -12.16 -45.42 3.09
CA TYR A 130 -12.16 -44.94 4.48
C TYR A 130 -12.92 -45.91 5.41
N ALA A 131 -14.10 -46.39 5.03
CA ALA A 131 -14.95 -47.23 5.87
C ALA A 131 -14.30 -48.58 6.29
N ASP A 132 -13.63 -49.26 5.35
CA ASP A 132 -12.84 -50.48 5.63
C ASP A 132 -11.55 -50.23 6.46
N ALA A 133 -11.10 -48.97 6.64
CA ALA A 133 -9.82 -48.62 7.26
C ALA A 133 -9.99 -48.46 8.77
N ALA A 134 -11.17 -47.99 9.17
CA ALA A 134 -11.60 -47.90 10.56
C ALA A 134 -11.94 -49.28 11.16
N TYR A 135 -12.33 -50.27 10.34
CA TYR A 135 -12.79 -51.57 10.85
C TYR A 135 -11.68 -52.59 11.14
N ALA A 136 -10.50 -52.45 10.53
CA ALA A 136 -9.53 -53.54 10.51
C ALA A 136 -8.61 -53.63 11.75
N TYR A 137 -8.42 -52.56 12.53
CA TYR A 137 -7.50 -52.59 13.68
C TYR A 137 -7.91 -51.65 14.80
N ALA A 138 -8.68 -52.19 15.76
CA ALA A 138 -8.81 -51.64 17.10
C ALA A 138 -7.49 -51.86 17.87
N ASP A 139 -6.43 -51.14 17.51
CA ASP A 139 -5.43 -50.81 18.53
C ASP A 139 -6.08 -49.77 19.43
N THR A 140 -6.71 -50.22 20.52
CA THR A 140 -7.38 -49.35 21.51
C THR A 140 -6.52 -48.15 21.93
N ALA A 141 -5.19 -48.30 21.90
CA ALA A 141 -4.24 -47.22 22.20
C ALA A 141 -4.21 -46.11 21.13
N TYR A 142 -4.52 -46.41 19.87
CA TYR A 142 -4.65 -45.42 18.79
C TYR A 142 -5.95 -44.62 18.93
N ASP A 143 -7.07 -45.32 19.15
CA ASP A 143 -8.37 -44.68 19.35
C ASP A 143 -8.34 -43.76 20.57
N ASP A 144 -7.77 -44.23 21.69
CA ASP A 144 -7.58 -43.43 22.90
C ASP A 144 -6.75 -42.17 22.63
N ALA A 145 -5.68 -42.28 21.83
CA ALA A 145 -4.82 -41.14 21.50
C ALA A 145 -5.50 -40.10 20.61
N ILE A 146 -6.36 -40.53 19.66
CA ILE A 146 -7.18 -39.61 18.86
C ILE A 146 -8.15 -38.86 19.78
N TRP A 147 -8.95 -39.58 20.56
CA TRP A 147 -9.94 -38.97 21.44
C TRP A 147 -9.30 -38.04 22.47
N GLN A 148 -8.14 -38.43 23.03
CA GLN A 148 -7.36 -37.57 23.91
C GLN A 148 -6.93 -36.27 23.19
N SER A 149 -6.46 -36.36 21.94
CA SER A 149 -6.04 -35.18 21.18
C SER A 149 -7.21 -34.25 20.83
N ILE A 150 -8.38 -34.82 20.51
CA ILE A 150 -9.61 -34.04 20.27
C ILE A 150 -10.08 -33.35 21.57
N ALA A 151 -10.03 -34.07 22.70
CA ALA A 151 -10.38 -33.51 24.00
C ALA A 151 -9.44 -32.35 24.38
N ILE A 152 -8.15 -32.46 24.07
CA ILE A 152 -7.16 -31.39 24.25
C ILE A 152 -7.50 -30.18 23.38
N ASP A 153 -7.71 -30.36 22.07
CA ASP A 153 -8.08 -29.28 21.14
C ASP A 153 -9.30 -28.50 21.66
N ARG A 154 -10.33 -29.22 22.09
CA ARG A 154 -11.52 -28.64 22.71
C ARG A 154 -11.18 -27.85 23.98
N SER A 155 -10.41 -28.43 24.90
CA SER A 155 -10.10 -27.77 26.17
C SER A 155 -9.34 -26.46 25.97
N GLN A 156 -8.41 -26.44 25.00
CA GLN A 156 -7.65 -25.26 24.60
C GLN A 156 -8.56 -24.18 23.99
N PHE A 157 -9.51 -24.57 23.14
CA PHE A 157 -10.50 -23.65 22.60
C PHE A 157 -11.37 -23.01 23.69
N GLU A 158 -11.91 -23.83 24.59
CA GLU A 158 -12.75 -23.37 25.69
C GLU A 158 -11.97 -22.44 26.65
N GLN A 159 -10.71 -22.76 26.94
CA GLN A 159 -9.84 -21.92 27.76
C GLN A 159 -9.59 -20.55 27.09
N ALA A 160 -9.18 -20.54 25.82
CA ALA A 160 -8.95 -19.30 25.07
C ALA A 160 -10.20 -18.42 25.01
N THR A 161 -11.38 -19.03 24.88
CA THR A 161 -12.66 -18.32 24.88
C THR A 161 -12.96 -17.68 26.24
N ARG A 162 -12.70 -18.37 27.36
CA ARG A 162 -12.92 -17.83 28.72
C ARG A 162 -11.98 -16.68 29.08
N GLU A 163 -10.74 -16.72 28.61
CA GLU A 163 -9.72 -15.71 28.91
C GLU A 163 -9.95 -14.38 28.17
N ASN A 164 -11.00 -14.28 27.35
CA ASN A 164 -11.32 -13.12 26.49
C ASN A 164 -10.16 -12.69 25.58
N LYS A 165 -9.14 -13.54 25.45
CA LYS A 165 -8.14 -13.52 24.38
C LYS A 165 -8.89 -13.95 23.14
N SER A 166 -9.58 -13.01 22.51
CA SER A 166 -10.41 -13.17 21.29
C SER A 166 -10.34 -14.61 20.78
N GLY A 167 -11.30 -15.46 21.16
CA GLY A 167 -11.28 -16.93 20.96
C GLY A 167 -11.14 -17.31 19.49
N LYS A 168 -9.96 -17.06 18.95
CA LYS A 168 -9.67 -17.05 17.53
C LYS A 168 -9.40 -18.50 17.21
N VAL A 169 -10.31 -19.08 16.44
CA VAL A 169 -10.22 -20.44 15.91
C VAL A 169 -8.84 -20.72 15.27
N THR A 170 -8.13 -19.68 14.80
CA THR A 170 -6.77 -19.77 14.29
C THR A 170 -5.74 -20.24 15.32
N GLU A 171 -5.95 -20.06 16.62
CA GLU A 171 -5.04 -20.59 17.65
C GLU A 171 -5.07 -22.12 17.69
N LEU A 172 -6.21 -22.76 17.40
CA LEU A 172 -6.27 -24.21 17.27
C LEU A 172 -5.39 -24.74 16.13
N LEU A 173 -5.16 -23.93 15.10
CA LEU A 173 -4.29 -24.30 13.99
C LEU A 173 -2.79 -24.24 14.38
N ARG A 174 -2.44 -23.52 15.45
CA ARG A 174 -1.07 -23.42 15.99
C ARG A 174 -0.73 -24.50 17.01
N LEU A 175 -1.72 -25.28 17.45
CA LEU A 175 -1.44 -26.42 18.31
C LEU A 175 -0.78 -27.53 17.50
N PRO A 176 0.24 -28.21 18.04
CA PRO A 176 0.76 -29.41 17.41
C PRO A 176 -0.36 -30.42 17.19
N LEU A 177 -0.26 -31.22 16.13
CA LEU A 177 -1.30 -32.18 15.81
C LEU A 177 -1.47 -33.23 16.93
N TRP A 178 -0.37 -33.54 17.63
CA TRP A 178 -0.33 -34.42 18.79
C TRP A 178 0.39 -33.69 19.93
N GLU A 179 -0.32 -33.38 21.02
CA GLU A 179 0.24 -32.68 22.18
C GLU A 179 1.17 -33.57 23.01
N SER A 180 0.84 -34.86 23.10
CA SER A 180 1.58 -35.84 23.89
C SER A 180 2.59 -36.59 23.01
N ARG A 181 2.18 -37.73 22.47
CA ARG A 181 3.03 -38.62 21.69
C ARG A 181 2.30 -39.05 20.44
N VAL A 182 2.96 -38.91 19.30
CA VAL A 182 2.48 -39.47 18.03
C VAL A 182 2.26 -40.97 18.20
N PRO A 183 1.06 -41.51 17.92
CA PRO A 183 0.80 -42.93 18.04
C PRO A 183 1.77 -43.75 17.19
N LYS A 184 2.18 -44.93 17.68
CA LYS A 184 3.18 -45.78 17.00
C LYS A 184 2.77 -46.12 15.55
N VAL A 185 1.48 -46.37 15.33
CA VAL A 185 0.91 -46.65 14.01
C VAL A 185 1.14 -45.46 13.07
N ILE A 186 0.87 -44.23 13.53
CA ILE A 186 1.13 -43.02 12.75
C ILE A 186 2.62 -42.80 12.52
N ALA A 187 3.45 -42.95 13.56
CA ALA A 187 4.90 -42.80 13.44
C ALA A 187 5.53 -43.80 12.45
N ARG A 188 4.93 -44.98 12.29
CA ARG A 188 5.33 -45.99 11.29
C ARG A 188 4.83 -45.64 9.88
N ASN A 189 3.56 -45.26 9.75
CA ASN A 189 2.92 -45.09 8.45
C ASN A 189 3.22 -43.76 7.76
N TYR A 190 3.41 -42.71 8.55
CA TYR A 190 3.78 -41.38 8.04
C TYR A 190 5.02 -41.41 7.14
N PRO A 191 6.19 -41.90 7.58
CA PRO A 191 7.38 -41.89 6.71
C PRO A 191 7.22 -42.83 5.51
N ALA A 192 6.54 -43.97 5.68
CA ALA A 192 6.30 -44.92 4.59
C ALA A 192 5.43 -44.30 3.47
N LEU A 193 4.33 -43.62 3.84
CA LEU A 193 3.44 -42.94 2.90
C LEU A 193 4.21 -41.96 2.03
N PHE A 194 4.88 -41.02 2.69
CA PHE A 194 5.50 -39.92 1.99
C PHE A 194 6.75 -40.36 1.24
N ASN A 195 7.47 -41.39 1.68
CA ASN A 195 8.60 -41.94 0.91
C ASN A 195 8.11 -42.54 -0.40
N ALA A 196 7.07 -43.36 -0.36
CA ALA A 196 6.51 -43.96 -1.57
C ALA A 196 5.93 -42.92 -2.55
N LEU A 197 5.29 -41.86 -2.04
CA LEU A 197 4.85 -40.73 -2.89
C LEU A 197 6.03 -39.97 -3.51
N CYS A 198 7.08 -39.71 -2.74
CA CYS A 198 8.26 -38.98 -3.23
C CYS A 198 9.11 -39.81 -4.21
N GLU A 199 9.12 -41.15 -4.09
CA GLU A 199 9.74 -42.05 -5.06
C GLU A 199 9.06 -41.98 -6.44
N LEU A 200 7.73 -41.80 -6.47
CA LEU A 200 6.99 -41.60 -7.72
C LEU A 200 7.27 -40.23 -8.33
N ASN A 201 7.24 -39.16 -7.52
CA ASN A 201 7.58 -37.83 -7.97
C ASN A 201 8.18 -37.01 -6.80
N PRO A 202 9.41 -36.50 -6.91
CA PRO A 202 10.06 -35.73 -5.84
C PRO A 202 9.28 -34.50 -5.37
N ASP A 203 8.38 -33.93 -6.19
CA ASP A 203 7.59 -32.75 -5.84
C ASP A 203 6.47 -33.06 -4.84
N TRP A 204 6.17 -34.33 -4.54
CA TRP A 204 5.32 -34.70 -3.39
C TRP A 204 5.88 -34.23 -2.04
N SER A 205 7.16 -33.85 -2.00
CA SER A 205 7.79 -33.22 -0.83
C SER A 205 7.06 -31.97 -0.34
N VAL A 206 6.35 -31.23 -1.20
CA VAL A 206 5.57 -30.03 -0.77
C VAL A 206 4.45 -30.38 0.20
N TRP A 207 3.83 -31.56 0.07
CA TRP A 207 2.79 -32.05 0.97
C TRP A 207 3.37 -32.63 2.26
N ARG A 208 4.55 -33.25 2.17
CA ARG A 208 5.30 -33.70 3.34
C ARG A 208 5.64 -32.49 4.24
N GLU A 209 6.23 -31.46 3.63
CA GLU A 209 6.57 -30.22 4.33
C GLU A 209 5.32 -29.56 4.92
N TRP A 210 4.22 -29.51 4.16
CA TRP A 210 2.95 -28.96 4.63
C TRP A 210 2.44 -29.69 5.88
N TYR A 211 2.45 -31.03 5.85
CA TYR A 211 2.01 -31.89 6.96
C TYR A 211 2.95 -31.79 8.18
N ASP A 212 4.27 -31.80 7.97
CA ASP A 212 5.27 -31.64 9.03
C ASP A 212 5.09 -30.35 9.83
N ASN A 213 4.75 -29.26 9.13
CA ASN A 213 4.42 -28.01 9.79
C ASN A 213 3.22 -28.17 10.75
N ARG A 214 2.17 -28.92 10.39
CA ARG A 214 1.01 -29.16 11.26
C ARG A 214 1.35 -30.09 12.41
N LEU A 215 2.17 -31.10 12.14
CA LEU A 215 2.67 -32.00 13.16
C LEU A 215 3.37 -31.22 14.27
N ALA A 216 4.14 -30.19 13.89
CA ALA A 216 4.87 -29.31 14.80
C ALA A 216 4.08 -28.08 15.31
N GLY A 217 2.81 -27.90 14.93
CA GLY A 217 2.01 -26.71 15.30
C GLY A 217 2.45 -25.42 14.60
N ARG A 218 3.25 -25.52 13.53
CA ARG A 218 3.67 -24.39 12.71
C ARG A 218 2.57 -24.06 11.70
N VAL A 219 2.22 -22.78 11.68
CA VAL A 219 1.28 -22.22 10.73
C VAL A 219 2.07 -21.43 9.69
N LEU A 220 1.85 -21.72 8.42
CA LEU A 220 2.52 -21.01 7.31
C LEU A 220 2.07 -19.53 7.24
N SER A 221 2.58 -18.72 6.32
CA SER A 221 1.91 -17.44 6.00
C SER A 221 0.60 -17.68 5.25
N ASP A 222 -0.31 -16.70 5.19
CA ASP A 222 -1.56 -16.82 4.41
C ASP A 222 -1.28 -17.02 2.92
N ALA A 223 -0.26 -16.33 2.38
CA ALA A 223 0.16 -16.48 0.99
C ALA A 223 0.67 -17.90 0.69
N GLU A 224 1.43 -18.50 1.60
CA GLU A 224 1.89 -19.88 1.45
C GLU A 224 0.74 -20.89 1.51
N GLU A 225 -0.27 -20.69 2.35
CA GLU A 225 -1.44 -21.59 2.39
C GLU A 225 -2.25 -21.56 1.10
N LEU A 226 -2.41 -20.35 0.56
CA LEU A 226 -3.15 -20.14 -0.68
C LEU A 226 -2.48 -20.83 -1.87
N CYS A 227 -1.16 -21.03 -1.82
CA CYS A 227 -0.44 -21.79 -2.86
C CYS A 227 -0.94 -23.22 -3.03
N TYR A 228 -1.56 -23.82 -2.01
CA TYR A 228 -2.07 -25.21 -2.06
C TYR A 228 -3.51 -25.34 -2.59
N VAL A 229 -4.27 -24.23 -2.65
CA VAL A 229 -5.72 -24.27 -2.96
C VAL A 229 -6.15 -23.34 -4.09
N GLN A 230 -5.32 -22.37 -4.49
CA GLN A 230 -5.62 -21.41 -5.56
C GLN A 230 -5.39 -22.00 -6.96
N PHE A 231 -6.11 -23.07 -7.29
CA PHE A 231 -6.07 -23.69 -8.60
C PHE A 231 -7.48 -23.78 -9.16
N GLU A 232 -7.60 -23.55 -10.47
CA GLU A 232 -8.84 -23.78 -11.22
C GLU A 232 -9.11 -25.27 -11.37
N GLU A 233 -10.37 -25.68 -11.59
CA GLU A 233 -10.73 -27.11 -11.65
C GLU A 233 -10.01 -27.83 -12.80
N GLU A 234 -9.83 -27.15 -13.93
CA GLU A 234 -9.09 -27.67 -15.08
C GLU A 234 -7.61 -27.92 -14.76
N GLU A 235 -7.03 -27.18 -13.81
CA GLU A 235 -5.65 -27.41 -13.37
C GLU A 235 -5.54 -28.68 -12.53
N TRP A 236 -6.53 -28.96 -11.68
CA TRP A 236 -6.58 -30.20 -10.88
C TRP A 236 -6.69 -31.45 -11.75
N GLU A 237 -7.41 -31.37 -12.87
CA GLU A 237 -7.55 -32.46 -13.83
C GLU A 237 -6.23 -32.83 -14.55
N ARG A 238 -5.22 -31.95 -14.53
CA ARG A 238 -3.89 -32.21 -15.11
C ARG A 238 -3.05 -33.17 -14.26
N GLY A 239 -3.53 -33.53 -13.07
CA GLY A 239 -2.95 -34.56 -12.21
C GLY A 239 -1.87 -34.06 -11.25
N SER A 240 -1.39 -34.99 -10.41
CA SER A 240 -0.54 -34.66 -9.26
C SER A 240 0.85 -34.13 -9.62
N ALA A 241 1.44 -34.59 -10.73
CA ALA A 241 2.74 -34.09 -11.15
C ALA A 241 2.70 -32.59 -11.47
N TYR A 242 1.67 -32.16 -12.20
CA TYR A 242 1.47 -30.74 -12.52
C TYR A 242 1.22 -29.91 -11.26
N ILE A 243 0.22 -30.28 -10.46
CA ILE A 243 -0.15 -29.52 -9.25
C ILE A 243 1.03 -29.42 -8.28
N ASN A 244 1.73 -30.51 -8.00
CA ASN A 244 2.83 -30.49 -7.03
C ASN A 244 4.00 -29.60 -7.50
N SER A 245 4.33 -29.64 -8.80
CA SER A 245 5.36 -28.78 -9.38
C SER A 245 4.97 -27.30 -9.30
N GLU A 246 3.69 -27.00 -9.49
CA GLU A 246 3.17 -25.63 -9.46
C GLU A 246 3.07 -25.09 -8.03
N ILE A 247 2.65 -25.89 -7.06
CA ILE A 247 2.74 -25.56 -5.62
C ILE A 247 4.18 -25.19 -5.26
N LYS A 248 5.14 -26.03 -5.65
CA LYS A 248 6.56 -25.82 -5.37
C LYS A 248 7.06 -24.49 -5.97
N ARG A 249 6.70 -24.22 -7.23
CA ARG A 249 7.04 -22.96 -7.92
C ARG A 249 6.47 -21.74 -7.19
N ARG A 250 5.19 -21.78 -6.81
CA ARG A 250 4.51 -20.68 -6.11
C ARG A 250 5.10 -20.44 -4.72
N LEU A 251 5.37 -21.49 -3.96
CA LEU A 251 6.04 -21.39 -2.65
C LEU A 251 7.42 -20.75 -2.77
N ALA A 252 8.22 -21.11 -3.78
CA ALA A 252 9.53 -20.51 -4.00
C ALA A 252 9.44 -19.00 -4.28
N GLY A 253 8.42 -18.57 -5.03
CA GLY A 253 8.14 -17.15 -5.29
C GLY A 253 7.73 -16.37 -4.03
N VAL A 254 6.80 -16.92 -3.25
CA VAL A 254 6.35 -16.31 -1.99
C VAL A 254 7.48 -16.21 -0.98
N ARG A 255 8.24 -17.30 -0.79
CA ARG A 255 9.37 -17.34 0.17
C ARG A 255 10.52 -16.44 -0.23
N SER A 256 10.83 -16.33 -1.51
CA SER A 256 11.83 -15.36 -2.00
C SER A 256 11.40 -13.95 -1.67
N SER A 257 10.14 -13.60 -1.97
CA SER A 257 9.57 -12.28 -1.67
C SER A 257 9.56 -11.99 -0.15
N GLN A 258 9.34 -13.01 0.67
CA GLN A 258 9.34 -12.88 2.12
C GLN A 258 10.76 -12.78 2.70
N LYS A 259 11.74 -13.52 2.17
CA LYS A 259 13.15 -13.33 2.54
C LYS A 259 13.65 -11.93 2.20
N PHE A 260 13.29 -11.38 1.04
CA PHE A 260 13.59 -9.98 0.72
C PHE A 260 12.97 -9.02 1.75
N LYS A 261 11.75 -9.30 2.23
CA LYS A 261 11.09 -8.51 3.29
C LYS A 261 11.71 -8.73 4.67
N ASP A 262 12.13 -9.94 5.02
CA ASP A 262 12.70 -10.29 6.32
C ASP A 262 14.17 -9.85 6.42
N GLU A 263 14.92 -9.81 5.32
CA GLU A 263 16.24 -9.21 5.23
C GLU A 263 16.15 -7.67 5.33
N GLN A 264 15.11 -7.07 4.74
CA GLN A 264 14.75 -5.68 5.04
C GLN A 264 14.35 -5.50 6.52
N SER A 265 13.54 -6.40 7.10
CA SER A 265 13.01 -6.31 8.47
C SER A 265 14.04 -6.57 9.58
N ASN A 266 14.98 -7.50 9.40
CA ASN A 266 16.08 -7.70 10.35
C ASN A 266 17.07 -6.53 10.33
N SER A 267 17.20 -5.85 9.19
CA SER A 267 17.87 -4.56 9.08
C SER A 267 17.05 -3.41 9.70
N ASN A 268 15.76 -3.64 9.99
CA ASN A 268 14.85 -2.74 10.70
C ASN A 268 14.78 -2.97 12.21
N THR A 269 15.54 -3.91 12.79
CA THR A 269 15.62 -4.02 14.27
C THR A 269 16.36 -2.82 14.88
N VAL A 270 17.19 -2.13 14.09
CA VAL A 270 17.73 -0.79 14.39
C VAL A 270 16.68 0.32 14.11
N LEU A 271 15.63 0.02 13.35
CA LEU A 271 14.56 0.95 12.93
C LEU A 271 13.28 0.84 13.77
N ASN A 272 13.27 0.17 14.92
CA ASN A 272 12.23 0.46 15.93
C ASN A 272 12.33 1.91 16.46
N GLU A 273 13.39 2.63 16.11
CA GLU A 273 13.47 4.09 16.22
C GLU A 273 12.72 4.84 15.09
N GLU A 274 12.33 4.24 13.96
CA GLU A 274 11.58 4.96 12.89
C GLU A 274 10.14 5.34 13.28
N PHE A 275 9.56 4.71 14.31
CA PHE A 275 8.30 5.17 14.88
C PHE A 275 8.47 6.42 15.78
N PHE A 276 9.73 6.74 16.14
CA PHE A 276 10.13 7.93 16.89
C PHE A 276 11.03 8.89 16.11
N ALA A 277 11.49 8.52 14.90
CA ALA A 277 12.21 9.43 14.02
C ALA A 277 11.27 10.58 13.67
N GLN A 278 11.58 11.73 14.27
CA GLN A 278 10.83 12.97 14.12
C GLN A 278 10.95 13.40 12.66
N ARG A 279 9.97 13.02 11.82
CA ARG A 279 9.95 13.52 10.45
C ARG A 279 9.57 15.00 10.50
N PRO A 280 10.23 15.85 9.71
CA PRO A 280 9.80 17.22 9.52
C PRO A 280 8.30 17.25 9.19
N ALA A 281 7.53 17.98 9.99
CA ALA A 281 6.13 18.20 9.67
C ALA A 281 6.02 18.89 8.30
N SER A 282 5.00 18.55 7.51
CA SER A 282 4.71 19.33 6.31
C SER A 282 4.19 20.70 6.75
N HIS A 283 4.82 21.77 6.25
CA HIS A 283 4.45 23.14 6.54
C HIS A 283 3.81 23.81 5.33
N SER A 284 2.79 24.62 5.59
CA SER A 284 2.28 25.61 4.65
C SER A 284 2.84 26.97 5.00
N PHE A 285 3.14 27.80 4.00
CA PHE A 285 3.68 29.14 4.20
C PHE A 285 2.64 30.17 3.78
N LEU A 286 2.38 31.15 4.64
CA LEU A 286 1.37 32.19 4.38
C LEU A 286 1.79 33.54 4.94
N LEU A 287 1.30 34.62 4.34
CA LEU A 287 1.54 35.97 4.84
C LEU A 287 0.56 36.27 5.98
N LYS A 288 1.08 36.56 7.17
CA LYS A 288 0.32 37.02 8.32
C LYS A 288 1.06 38.19 8.96
N ASN A 289 0.37 39.30 9.19
CA ASN A 289 0.96 40.51 9.79
C ASN A 289 2.22 40.98 9.05
N ASN A 290 2.17 41.01 7.71
CA ASN A 290 3.30 41.39 6.84
C ASN A 290 4.54 40.49 6.94
N LYS A 291 4.41 39.31 7.55
CA LYS A 291 5.48 38.31 7.60
C LYS A 291 5.04 36.97 7.02
N ILE A 292 5.95 36.28 6.37
CA ILE A 292 5.77 34.92 5.91
C ILE A 292 5.98 34.01 7.11
N ILE A 293 4.92 33.35 7.56
CA ILE A 293 4.94 32.40 8.67
C ILE A 293 4.76 30.97 8.16
N ALA A 294 5.29 29.99 8.89
CA ALA A 294 4.95 28.59 8.66
C ALA A 294 3.80 28.15 9.56
N VAL A 295 2.85 27.42 8.98
CA VAL A 295 1.76 26.79 9.72
C VAL A 295 1.84 25.28 9.48
N PRO A 296 1.97 24.46 10.55
CA PRO A 296 1.98 23.02 10.41
C PRO A 296 0.63 22.53 9.88
N LEU A 297 0.64 21.57 8.96
CA LEU A 297 -0.59 20.90 8.53
C LEU A 297 -1.06 19.94 9.63
N GLU A 298 -1.84 20.44 10.59
CA GLU A 298 -2.50 19.58 11.58
C GLU A 298 -3.71 18.85 10.99
N ALA A 299 -3.77 17.53 11.18
CA ALA A 299 -4.74 16.64 10.54
C ALA A 299 -6.22 16.95 10.84
N THR A 300 -6.53 17.67 11.93
CA THR A 300 -7.92 17.80 12.44
C THR A 300 -8.71 18.96 11.81
N SER A 301 -8.04 19.99 11.26
CA SER A 301 -8.72 21.11 10.58
C SER A 301 -8.87 20.93 9.07
N VAL A 302 -8.15 19.96 8.51
CA VAL A 302 -8.04 19.74 7.05
C VAL A 302 -9.32 19.14 6.49
N ASP A 303 -10.05 18.31 7.24
CA ASP A 303 -11.22 17.62 6.70
C ASP A 303 -12.38 18.57 6.34
N LEU A 304 -12.66 19.59 7.17
CA LEU A 304 -13.70 20.59 6.87
C LEU A 304 -13.29 21.50 5.71
N MET A 305 -12.03 21.95 5.67
CA MET A 305 -11.53 22.77 4.56
C MET A 305 -11.38 21.97 3.26
N ARG A 306 -11.14 20.65 3.33
CA ARG A 306 -11.00 19.78 2.17
C ARG A 306 -12.28 19.76 1.34
N ASP A 307 -13.44 19.66 1.99
CA ASP A 307 -14.73 19.66 1.29
C ASP A 307 -14.97 20.98 0.56
N ASP A 308 -14.70 22.13 1.20
CA ASP A 308 -14.86 23.46 0.60
C ASP A 308 -13.89 23.68 -0.57
N ILE A 309 -12.61 23.32 -0.39
CA ILE A 309 -11.58 23.44 -1.44
C ILE A 309 -11.93 22.51 -2.61
N TRP A 310 -12.35 21.28 -2.34
CA TRP A 310 -12.76 20.33 -3.37
C TRP A 310 -13.97 20.85 -4.17
N GLN A 311 -14.99 21.40 -3.51
CA GLN A 311 -16.15 21.98 -4.18
C GLN A 311 -15.75 23.15 -5.09
N GLU A 312 -14.87 24.03 -4.61
CA GLU A 312 -14.39 25.18 -5.37
C GLU A 312 -13.55 24.73 -6.59
N VAL A 313 -12.67 23.76 -6.42
CA VAL A 313 -11.91 23.16 -7.53
C VAL A 313 -12.85 22.53 -8.55
N LEU A 314 -13.83 21.73 -8.13
CA LEU A 314 -14.79 21.12 -9.05
C LEU A 314 -15.61 22.16 -9.81
N ARG A 315 -16.04 23.23 -9.14
CA ARG A 315 -16.76 24.36 -9.74
C ARG A 315 -15.91 25.07 -10.78
N LYS A 316 -14.66 25.42 -10.44
CA LYS A 316 -13.71 26.06 -11.36
C LYS A 316 -13.39 25.16 -12.55
N ALA A 317 -13.19 23.85 -12.33
CA ALA A 317 -12.93 22.88 -13.40
C ALA A 317 -14.07 22.84 -14.43
N LYS A 318 -15.33 22.74 -13.96
CA LYS A 318 -16.52 22.73 -14.83
C LYS A 318 -16.68 24.04 -15.60
N SER A 319 -16.54 25.17 -14.92
CA SER A 319 -16.65 26.49 -15.54
C SER A 319 -15.57 26.71 -16.60
N LEU A 320 -14.33 26.35 -16.30
CA LEU A 320 -13.22 26.46 -17.24
C LEU A 320 -13.40 25.51 -18.42
N ARG A 321 -13.86 24.28 -18.18
CA ARG A 321 -14.17 23.32 -19.25
C ARG A 321 -15.23 23.82 -20.22
N GLU A 322 -16.30 24.44 -19.71
CA GLU A 322 -17.35 25.05 -20.51
C GLU A 322 -16.80 26.22 -21.34
N ARG A 323 -15.99 27.08 -20.73
CA ARG A 323 -15.33 28.21 -21.41
C ARG A 323 -14.40 27.74 -22.52
N LEU A 324 -13.57 26.74 -22.25
CA LEU A 324 -12.67 26.12 -23.24
C LEU A 324 -13.46 25.48 -24.40
N GLY A 325 -14.67 24.98 -24.15
CA GLY A 325 -15.55 24.47 -25.22
C GLY A 325 -16.13 25.56 -26.13
N ARG A 326 -16.09 26.83 -25.71
CA ARG A 326 -16.50 27.99 -26.53
C ARG A 326 -15.33 28.63 -27.27
N THR A 327 -14.10 28.25 -26.95
CA THR A 327 -12.89 28.74 -27.65
C THR A 327 -12.41 27.69 -28.66
N GLN A 328 -11.38 28.04 -29.45
CA GLN A 328 -10.69 27.10 -30.34
C GLN A 328 -9.63 26.28 -29.57
N ALA A 329 -9.85 26.00 -28.28
CA ALA A 329 -8.92 25.25 -27.47
C ALA A 329 -8.72 23.84 -28.05
N PRO A 330 -7.47 23.34 -28.13
CA PRO A 330 -7.23 21.98 -28.61
C PRO A 330 -7.97 20.91 -27.79
N GLY A 331 -8.51 19.89 -28.47
CA GLY A 331 -9.35 18.86 -27.84
C GLY A 331 -8.68 18.12 -26.67
N HIS A 332 -7.35 17.95 -26.70
CA HIS A 332 -6.64 17.30 -25.60
C HIS A 332 -6.71 18.08 -24.26
N ILE A 333 -6.86 19.41 -24.32
CA ILE A 333 -7.01 20.24 -23.11
C ILE A 333 -8.40 19.98 -22.52
N THR A 334 -9.43 20.05 -23.36
CA THR A 334 -10.81 19.77 -22.92
C THR A 334 -10.96 18.34 -22.37
N ASP A 335 -10.34 17.35 -23.01
CA ASP A 335 -10.34 15.95 -22.55
C ASP A 335 -9.59 15.76 -21.22
N THR A 336 -8.59 16.61 -20.95
CA THR A 336 -7.87 16.60 -19.67
C THR A 336 -8.75 17.09 -18.53
N PHE A 337 -9.54 18.14 -18.78
CA PHE A 337 -10.53 18.62 -17.82
C PHE A 337 -11.68 17.64 -17.61
N ASP A 338 -12.19 17.00 -18.66
CA ASP A 338 -13.26 16.01 -18.54
C ASP A 338 -12.80 14.82 -17.67
N ARG A 339 -11.58 14.32 -17.89
CA ARG A 339 -10.99 13.26 -17.05
C ARG A 339 -10.75 13.72 -15.61
N LEU A 340 -10.27 14.95 -15.40
CA LEU A 340 -10.09 15.49 -14.06
C LEU A 340 -11.43 15.59 -13.31
N ILE A 341 -12.45 16.20 -13.92
CA ILE A 341 -13.79 16.32 -13.34
C ILE A 341 -14.34 14.94 -12.96
N GLN A 342 -14.15 13.94 -13.81
CA GLN A 342 -14.53 12.56 -13.51
C GLN A 342 -13.75 11.99 -12.31
N SER A 343 -12.43 12.24 -12.24
CA SER A 343 -11.56 11.72 -11.17
C SER A 343 -11.79 12.40 -9.81
N LEU A 344 -12.33 13.62 -9.80
CA LEU A 344 -12.67 14.33 -8.57
C LEU A 344 -13.89 13.75 -7.86
N GLY A 345 -14.72 12.94 -8.54
CA GLY A 345 -15.88 12.26 -7.96
C GLY A 345 -17.03 13.19 -7.56
N GLU A 346 -17.94 12.67 -6.72
CA GLU A 346 -19.10 13.42 -6.21
C GLU A 346 -18.86 14.01 -4.82
N LYS A 347 -17.82 13.56 -4.12
CA LYS A 347 -17.42 14.00 -2.79
C LYS A 347 -15.89 14.05 -2.67
N ALA A 348 -15.36 14.86 -1.74
CA ALA A 348 -13.92 14.97 -1.56
C ALA A 348 -13.24 13.61 -1.23
N GLN A 349 -13.93 12.73 -0.49
CA GLN A 349 -13.45 11.38 -0.18
C GLN A 349 -13.29 10.46 -1.41
N ASP A 350 -13.91 10.80 -2.54
CA ASP A 350 -13.83 10.00 -3.77
C ASP A 350 -12.53 10.29 -4.55
N VAL A 351 -11.86 11.41 -4.23
CA VAL A 351 -10.63 11.85 -4.89
C VAL A 351 -9.53 10.83 -4.64
N LYS A 352 -8.97 10.28 -5.72
CA LYS A 352 -7.81 9.40 -5.67
C LYS A 352 -6.53 10.24 -5.74
N PRO A 353 -5.72 10.33 -4.67
CA PRO A 353 -4.57 11.26 -4.62
C PRO A 353 -3.58 11.09 -5.78
N GLY A 354 -3.32 9.83 -6.17
CA GLY A 354 -2.44 9.53 -7.30
C GLY A 354 -2.99 10.03 -8.65
N GLN A 355 -4.31 9.97 -8.87
CA GLN A 355 -4.92 10.50 -10.10
C GLN A 355 -4.91 12.02 -10.10
N LEU A 356 -5.27 12.65 -8.96
CA LEU A 356 -5.21 14.10 -8.80
C LEU A 356 -3.81 14.65 -9.12
N LEU A 357 -2.77 14.01 -8.60
CA LEU A 357 -1.38 14.37 -8.88
C LEU A 357 -1.03 14.29 -10.38
N MET A 358 -1.47 13.25 -11.08
CA MET A 358 -1.20 13.10 -12.51
C MET A 358 -1.93 14.14 -13.35
N HIS A 359 -3.19 14.44 -13.01
CA HIS A 359 -3.97 15.47 -13.70
C HIS A 359 -3.41 16.87 -13.46
N SER A 360 -3.02 17.19 -12.22
CA SER A 360 -2.32 18.45 -11.89
C SER A 360 -1.09 18.65 -12.78
N ARG A 361 -0.24 17.63 -12.93
CA ARG A 361 0.95 17.72 -13.79
C ARG A 361 0.61 17.96 -15.26
N SER A 362 -0.45 17.34 -15.78
CA SER A 362 -0.92 17.60 -17.13
C SER A 362 -1.38 19.05 -17.29
N ILE A 363 -2.06 19.60 -16.30
CA ILE A 363 -2.52 21.00 -16.30
C ILE A 363 -1.33 21.95 -16.23
N ASP A 364 -0.35 21.70 -15.35
CA ASP A 364 0.83 22.55 -15.25
C ASP A 364 1.65 22.56 -16.55
N ALA A 365 1.73 21.41 -17.23
CA ALA A 365 2.35 21.31 -18.55
C ALA A 365 1.58 22.12 -19.61
N ILE A 366 0.25 22.11 -19.57
CA ILE A 366 -0.60 22.94 -20.44
C ILE A 366 -0.36 24.41 -20.12
N VAL A 367 -0.44 24.83 -18.86
CA VAL A 367 -0.18 26.22 -18.44
C VAL A 367 1.17 26.69 -19.01
N ALA A 368 2.23 25.93 -18.79
CA ALA A 368 3.58 26.27 -19.26
C ALA A 368 3.67 26.37 -20.80
N ALA A 369 3.02 25.47 -21.54
CA ALA A 369 3.02 25.50 -22.99
C ALA A 369 2.33 26.77 -23.55
N TYR A 370 1.31 27.27 -22.86
CA TYR A 370 0.54 28.44 -23.27
C TYR A 370 0.96 29.76 -22.59
N SER A 371 2.03 29.77 -21.80
CA SER A 371 2.57 31.00 -21.20
C SER A 371 3.34 31.90 -22.20
N THR A 372 3.64 31.42 -23.41
CA THR A 372 4.37 32.21 -24.41
C THR A 372 3.46 33.25 -25.06
N LYS A 373 4.00 34.43 -25.42
CA LYS A 373 3.21 35.50 -26.06
C LYS A 373 2.46 35.01 -27.31
N SER A 374 3.12 34.22 -28.16
CA SER A 374 2.50 33.65 -29.37
C SER A 374 1.34 32.71 -29.02
N ALA A 375 1.50 31.88 -28.00
CA ALA A 375 0.45 30.95 -27.58
C ALA A 375 -0.71 31.66 -26.86
N LEU A 376 -0.45 32.78 -26.16
CA LEU A 376 -1.48 33.62 -25.55
C LEU A 376 -2.37 34.29 -26.60
N GLU A 377 -1.78 34.75 -27.70
CA GLU A 377 -2.53 35.34 -28.83
C GLU A 377 -3.47 34.31 -29.49
N GLU A 378 -3.05 33.04 -29.57
CA GLU A 378 -3.86 31.94 -30.13
C GLU A 378 -4.92 31.39 -29.15
N PHE A 379 -4.56 31.25 -27.86
CA PHE A 379 -5.41 30.61 -26.85
C PHE A 379 -6.37 31.59 -26.14
N GLY A 380 -6.03 32.87 -26.15
CA GLY A 380 -6.74 33.95 -25.46
C GLY A 380 -6.28 34.14 -24.02
N GLU A 381 -5.97 35.39 -23.66
CA GLU A 381 -5.50 35.77 -22.32
C GLU A 381 -6.46 35.34 -21.20
N ASP A 382 -7.76 35.45 -21.46
CA ASP A 382 -8.81 35.11 -20.50
C ASP A 382 -8.87 33.59 -20.18
N ALA A 383 -8.65 32.75 -21.20
CA ALA A 383 -8.60 31.30 -21.02
C ALA A 383 -7.32 30.88 -20.28
N HIS A 384 -6.19 31.49 -20.62
CA HIS A 384 -4.92 31.25 -19.92
C HIS A 384 -4.98 31.68 -18.45
N ALA A 385 -5.53 32.86 -18.15
CA ALA A 385 -5.74 33.32 -16.79
C ALA A 385 -6.60 32.33 -15.99
N GLY A 386 -7.64 31.77 -16.61
CA GLY A 386 -8.46 30.69 -16.02
C GLY A 386 -7.66 29.43 -15.70
N LEU A 387 -6.75 28.99 -16.59
CA LEU A 387 -5.88 27.84 -16.33
C LEU A 387 -4.92 28.08 -15.16
N VAL A 388 -4.33 29.28 -15.07
CA VAL A 388 -3.40 29.65 -13.99
C VAL A 388 -4.11 29.69 -12.63
N ASP A 389 -5.31 30.29 -12.57
CA ASP A 389 -6.15 30.29 -11.36
C ASP A 389 -6.56 28.86 -10.96
N PHE A 390 -6.89 28.03 -11.95
CA PHE A 390 -7.26 26.64 -11.71
C PHE A 390 -6.09 25.79 -11.20
N SER A 391 -4.91 25.92 -11.81
CA SER A 391 -3.68 25.25 -11.33
C SER A 391 -3.35 25.68 -9.88
N SER A 392 -3.54 26.95 -9.53
CA SER A 392 -3.37 27.38 -8.13
C SER A 392 -4.36 26.68 -7.19
N SER A 393 -5.62 26.51 -7.63
CA SER A 393 -6.66 25.87 -6.82
C SER A 393 -6.43 24.36 -6.68
N ILE A 394 -5.88 23.70 -7.71
CA ILE A 394 -5.56 22.27 -7.64
C ILE A 394 -4.40 22.00 -6.68
N ASP A 395 -3.43 22.92 -6.59
CA ASP A 395 -2.34 22.84 -5.61
C ASP A 395 -2.86 23.00 -4.17
N ASP A 396 -3.80 23.90 -3.94
CA ASP A 396 -4.48 24.03 -2.64
C ASP A 396 -5.20 22.72 -2.27
N LEU A 397 -5.86 22.06 -3.23
CA LEU A 397 -6.49 20.75 -3.00
C LEU A 397 -5.46 19.66 -2.74
N LYS A 398 -4.35 19.60 -3.49
CA LYS A 398 -3.27 18.63 -3.27
C LYS A 398 -2.68 18.73 -1.87
N ALA A 399 -2.53 19.95 -1.35
CA ALA A 399 -2.03 20.18 0.00
C ALA A 399 -2.89 19.49 1.09
N THR A 400 -4.17 19.21 0.81
CA THR A 400 -5.05 18.49 1.74
C THR A 400 -4.83 16.97 1.77
N TYR A 401 -3.96 16.41 0.91
CA TYR A 401 -3.66 14.98 0.82
C TYR A 401 -2.17 14.70 1.12
N PRO A 402 -1.81 14.34 2.37
CA PRO A 402 -0.43 14.06 2.77
C PRO A 402 0.26 12.96 1.94
N GLU A 403 -0.51 12.04 1.37
CA GLU A 403 -0.02 10.99 0.48
C GLU A 403 0.61 11.56 -0.80
N ILE A 404 0.12 12.69 -1.29
CA ILE A 404 0.68 13.36 -2.48
C ILE A 404 2.07 13.90 -2.16
N ALA A 405 2.23 14.58 -1.02
CA ALA A 405 3.54 15.08 -0.58
C ALA A 405 4.55 13.94 -0.42
N LYS A 406 4.13 12.78 0.12
CA LYS A 406 4.98 11.58 0.22
C LYS A 406 5.38 11.04 -1.15
N LEU A 407 4.45 10.97 -2.10
CA LEU A 407 4.72 10.51 -3.47
C LEU A 407 5.64 11.47 -4.23
N GLU A 408 5.45 12.78 -4.06
CA GLU A 408 6.33 13.79 -4.64
C GLU A 408 7.73 13.74 -4.04
N ALA A 409 7.86 13.61 -2.72
CA ALA A 409 9.14 13.44 -2.04
C ALA A 409 9.87 12.17 -2.51
N ALA A 410 9.17 11.05 -2.62
CA ALA A 410 9.75 9.79 -3.10
C ALA A 410 10.25 9.90 -4.55
N ARG A 411 9.46 10.55 -5.43
CA ARG A 411 9.88 10.82 -6.81
C ARG A 411 11.10 11.71 -6.86
N LEU A 412 11.13 12.78 -6.05
CA LEU A 412 12.27 13.68 -5.97
C LEU A 412 13.52 12.95 -5.51
N ALA A 413 13.40 12.09 -4.49
CA ALA A 413 14.51 11.30 -3.98
C ALA A 413 15.09 10.38 -5.05
N GLN A 414 14.23 9.80 -5.90
CA GLN A 414 14.64 9.02 -7.04
C GLN A 414 15.31 9.87 -8.13
N SER A 415 14.86 11.10 -8.40
CA SER A 415 15.58 11.98 -9.33
C SER A 415 16.92 12.49 -8.79
N LEU A 416 17.05 12.58 -7.47
CA LEU A 416 18.27 13.01 -6.80
C LEU A 416 19.38 11.95 -6.82
N SER A 417 19.07 10.66 -7.03
CA SER A 417 20.12 9.67 -7.26
C SER A 417 20.93 9.94 -8.53
N ASP A 418 20.33 10.64 -9.48
CA ASP A 418 20.89 10.92 -10.80
C ASP A 418 21.46 12.34 -10.90
N ALA A 419 21.25 13.17 -9.87
CA ALA A 419 21.64 14.58 -9.81
C ALA A 419 22.72 14.84 -8.74
N ASP A 420 23.42 15.98 -8.85
CA ASP A 420 24.37 16.41 -7.81
C ASP A 420 23.61 16.85 -6.55
N VAL A 421 23.38 15.91 -5.63
CA VAL A 421 22.72 16.15 -4.33
C VAL A 421 23.39 17.30 -3.56
N GLU A 422 24.71 17.45 -3.68
CA GLU A 422 25.46 18.54 -3.06
C GLU A 422 25.04 19.91 -3.60
N THR A 423 24.78 20.03 -4.90
CA THR A 423 24.27 21.25 -5.54
C THR A 423 22.88 21.60 -4.99
N VAL A 424 22.03 20.59 -4.75
CA VAL A 424 20.69 20.80 -4.18
C VAL A 424 20.76 21.24 -2.72
N ILE A 425 21.63 20.60 -1.91
CA ILE A 425 21.86 21.00 -0.52
C ILE A 425 22.39 22.44 -0.46
N SER A 426 23.39 22.77 -1.27
CA SER A 426 23.97 24.12 -1.31
C SER A 426 22.93 25.17 -1.72
N GLY A 427 22.16 24.91 -2.79
CA GLY A 427 21.14 25.85 -3.26
C GLY A 427 19.98 26.04 -2.28
N THR A 428 19.59 24.99 -1.55
CA THR A 428 18.57 25.11 -0.49
C THR A 428 19.09 25.88 0.72
N GLN A 429 20.35 25.67 1.13
CA GLN A 429 21.00 26.44 2.19
C GLN A 429 21.12 27.93 1.85
N GLU A 430 21.49 28.26 0.61
CA GLU A 430 21.56 29.66 0.16
C GLU A 430 20.19 30.35 0.24
N ILE A 431 19.11 29.66 -0.14
CA ILE A 431 17.73 30.18 0.01
C ILE A 431 17.39 30.43 1.48
N ILE A 432 17.74 29.50 2.37
CA ILE A 432 17.49 29.63 3.81
C ILE A 432 18.26 30.83 4.38
N GLU A 433 19.52 31.01 4.00
CA GLU A 433 20.33 32.15 4.43
C GLU A 433 19.75 33.49 3.95
N ILE A 434 19.31 33.55 2.69
CA ILE A 434 18.65 34.73 2.12
C ILE A 434 17.35 35.03 2.87
N ALA A 435 16.54 34.00 3.18
CA ALA A 435 15.31 34.13 3.95
C ALA A 435 15.60 34.63 5.37
N GLY A 436 16.64 34.11 6.04
CA GLY A 436 17.03 34.50 7.39
C GLY A 436 17.51 35.94 7.53
N LYS A 437 18.01 36.53 6.44
CA LYS A 437 18.38 37.96 6.37
C LYS A 437 17.19 38.89 6.08
N SER A 438 16.00 38.34 5.82
CA SER A 438 14.84 39.11 5.39
C SER A 438 13.92 39.44 6.56
N GLU A 439 13.59 40.73 6.74
CA GLU A 439 12.70 41.18 7.82
C GLU A 439 11.25 40.70 7.69
N ILE A 440 10.87 40.30 6.47
CA ILE A 440 9.53 39.81 6.13
C ILE A 440 9.38 38.29 6.32
N VAL A 441 10.44 37.56 6.67
CA VAL A 441 10.35 36.13 6.99
C VAL A 441 10.31 35.99 8.50
N ASP A 442 9.30 35.29 9.01
CA ASP A 442 9.18 35.03 10.44
C ASP A 442 10.06 33.87 10.88
N GLN A 443 10.43 33.84 12.18
CA GLN A 443 11.24 32.75 12.73
C GLN A 443 10.58 31.38 12.52
N THR A 444 9.25 31.29 12.61
CA THR A 444 8.53 30.03 12.37
C THR A 444 8.77 29.48 10.96
N ALA A 445 8.89 30.35 9.95
CA ALA A 445 9.21 29.94 8.60
C ALA A 445 10.65 29.45 8.45
N LEU A 446 11.60 30.10 9.14
CA LEU A 446 13.00 29.66 9.18
C LEU A 446 13.13 28.29 9.85
N ASP A 447 12.52 28.12 11.03
CA ASP A 447 12.53 26.86 11.77
C ASP A 447 11.96 25.71 10.91
N ALA A 448 10.89 25.98 10.16
CA ALA A 448 10.30 25.01 9.24
C ALA A 448 11.24 24.63 8.08
N LEU A 449 11.99 25.59 7.52
CA LEU A 449 12.95 25.35 6.44
C LEU A 449 14.21 24.62 6.91
N GLU A 450 14.63 24.86 8.16
CA GLU A 450 15.81 24.26 8.78
C GLU A 450 15.53 22.91 9.46
N SER A 451 14.26 22.54 9.62
CA SER A 451 13.84 21.34 10.36
C SER A 451 14.54 20.04 9.94
N ALA A 452 14.90 19.88 8.66
CA ALA A 452 15.58 18.70 8.13
C ALA A 452 17.12 18.83 8.08
N ALA A 453 17.68 20.03 8.30
CA ALA A 453 19.09 20.30 8.06
C ALA A 453 20.06 19.50 8.95
N PRO A 454 19.81 19.32 10.26
CA PRO A 454 20.70 18.51 11.11
C PRO A 454 20.80 17.06 10.65
N GLU A 455 19.66 16.44 10.32
CA GLU A 455 19.58 15.05 9.87
C GLU A 455 20.22 14.87 8.48
N ILE A 456 20.07 15.86 7.59
CA ILE A 456 20.74 15.85 6.28
C ILE A 456 22.26 15.88 6.44
N THR A 457 22.78 16.73 7.34
CA THR A 457 24.22 16.81 7.61
C THR A 457 24.74 15.48 8.16
N GLU A 458 24.08 14.92 9.17
CA GLU A 458 24.48 13.65 9.78
C GLU A 458 24.44 12.50 8.77
N THR A 459 23.33 12.33 8.04
CA THR A 459 23.20 11.25 7.04
C THR A 459 24.18 11.41 5.89
N ASN A 460 24.52 12.65 5.49
CA ASN A 460 25.54 12.90 4.47
C ASN A 460 26.95 12.59 4.97
N GLU A 461 27.27 12.88 6.23
CA GLU A 461 28.54 12.48 6.84
C GLU A 461 28.67 10.95 6.92
N ILE A 462 27.61 10.24 7.32
CA ILE A 462 27.58 8.77 7.32
C ILE A 462 27.77 8.21 5.91
N ALA A 463 27.07 8.78 4.91
CA ALA A 463 27.20 8.37 3.51
C ALA A 463 28.62 8.57 2.96
N LYS A 464 29.36 9.58 3.43
CA LYS A 464 30.75 9.85 3.00
C LYS A 464 31.80 9.04 3.77
N SER A 465 31.57 8.79 5.05
CA SER A 465 32.59 8.24 5.97
C SER A 465 32.44 6.74 6.26
N SER A 466 31.28 6.14 6.01
CA SER A 466 31.05 4.72 6.27
C SER A 466 31.89 3.83 5.36
N THR A 467 32.59 2.86 5.95
CA THR A 467 33.31 1.80 5.23
C THR A 467 32.40 0.60 4.88
N ASN A 468 31.18 0.55 5.42
CA ASN A 468 30.22 -0.51 5.15
C ASN A 468 29.28 -0.08 4.01
N GLU A 469 29.33 -0.80 2.90
CA GLU A 469 28.56 -0.54 1.68
C GLU A 469 27.04 -0.51 1.92
N LEU A 470 26.51 -1.42 2.76
CA LEU A 470 25.08 -1.44 3.08
C LEU A 470 24.64 -0.22 3.90
N VAL A 471 25.46 0.20 4.85
CA VAL A 471 25.21 1.42 5.64
C VAL A 471 25.30 2.66 4.75
N GLN A 472 26.25 2.68 3.81
CA GLN A 472 26.40 3.77 2.85
C GLN A 472 25.18 3.87 1.91
N ILE A 473 24.73 2.76 1.33
CA ILE A 473 23.53 2.75 0.46
C ILE A 473 22.31 3.26 1.23
N LYS A 474 22.09 2.79 2.45
CA LYS A 474 20.98 3.24 3.28
C LYS A 474 21.07 4.72 3.66
N ALA A 475 22.27 5.19 4.02
CA ALA A 475 22.48 6.60 4.34
C ALA A 475 22.23 7.49 3.11
N ILE A 476 22.58 7.04 1.91
CA ILE A 476 22.26 7.74 0.66
C ILE A 476 20.75 7.78 0.42
N GLU A 477 20.04 6.66 0.59
CA GLU A 477 18.57 6.61 0.45
C GLU A 477 17.87 7.55 1.43
N GLU A 478 18.25 7.52 2.71
CA GLU A 478 17.64 8.38 3.73
C GLU A 478 18.00 9.85 3.53
N ARG A 479 19.25 10.17 3.19
CA ARG A 479 19.67 11.52 2.80
C ARG A 479 18.83 12.05 1.65
N ASN A 480 18.66 11.27 0.57
CA ASN A 480 17.91 11.71 -0.60
C ASN A 480 16.43 11.98 -0.26
N LYS A 481 15.84 11.19 0.64
CA LYS A 481 14.49 11.39 1.15
C LYS A 481 14.37 12.65 2.00
N LEU A 482 15.30 12.91 2.91
CA LEU A 482 15.33 14.12 3.73
C LEU A 482 15.54 15.38 2.88
N VAL A 483 16.51 15.36 1.95
CA VAL A 483 16.74 16.46 1.00
C VAL A 483 15.49 16.73 0.16
N SER A 484 14.77 15.69 -0.27
CA SER A 484 13.52 15.86 -1.02
C SER A 484 12.42 16.52 -0.20
N GLN A 485 12.33 16.20 1.09
CA GLN A 485 11.38 16.86 1.99
C GLN A 485 11.74 18.33 2.23
N GLN A 486 13.02 18.62 2.50
CA GLN A 486 13.48 20.00 2.63
C GLN A 486 13.24 20.81 1.36
N LEU A 487 13.51 20.21 0.21
CA LEU A 487 13.27 20.82 -1.09
C LEU A 487 11.79 21.13 -1.33
N LEU A 488 10.87 20.26 -0.91
CA LEU A 488 9.44 20.55 -0.96
C LEU A 488 9.05 21.71 -0.04
N SER A 489 9.61 21.78 1.16
CA SER A 489 9.42 22.92 2.07
C SER A 489 9.93 24.22 1.44
N VAL A 490 11.14 24.22 0.87
CA VAL A 490 11.70 25.36 0.14
C VAL A 490 10.82 25.74 -1.06
N ALA A 491 10.36 24.78 -1.85
CA ALA A 491 9.48 25.05 -2.98
C ALA A 491 8.15 25.69 -2.54
N ASN A 492 7.56 25.22 -1.44
CA ASN A 492 6.34 25.78 -0.88
C ASN A 492 6.55 27.20 -0.35
N PHE A 493 7.68 27.46 0.32
CA PHE A 493 8.08 28.79 0.76
C PHE A 493 8.25 29.75 -0.43
N LEU A 494 8.93 29.32 -1.49
CA LEU A 494 9.11 30.13 -2.70
C LEU A 494 7.78 30.45 -3.37
N ARG A 495 6.88 29.46 -3.52
CA ARG A 495 5.54 29.67 -4.08
C ARG A 495 4.75 30.69 -3.27
N ALA A 496 4.77 30.59 -1.95
CA ALA A 496 4.09 31.54 -1.07
C ALA A 496 4.68 32.95 -1.23
N THR A 497 6.00 33.09 -1.21
CA THR A 497 6.72 34.36 -1.39
C THR A 497 6.36 35.01 -2.72
N ILE A 498 6.41 34.26 -3.82
CA ILE A 498 6.09 34.74 -5.18
C ILE A 498 4.61 35.11 -5.31
N LYS A 499 3.70 34.30 -4.74
CA LYS A 499 2.26 34.56 -4.74
C LYS A 499 1.94 35.89 -4.06
N VAL A 500 2.54 36.13 -2.89
CA VAL A 500 2.37 37.39 -2.16
C VAL A 500 2.96 38.55 -2.97
N ALA A 501 4.14 38.37 -3.57
CA ALA A 501 4.79 39.42 -4.36
C ALA A 501 3.95 39.83 -5.57
N ALA A 502 3.39 38.86 -6.28
CA ALA A 502 2.51 39.11 -7.42
C ALA A 502 1.21 39.80 -7.01
N GLN A 503 0.58 39.39 -5.90
CA GLN A 503 -0.65 40.01 -5.39
C GLN A 503 -0.41 41.47 -4.97
N GLU A 504 0.67 41.72 -4.26
CA GLU A 504 1.00 43.07 -3.77
C GLU A 504 1.52 44.00 -4.86
N GLY A 505 2.24 43.46 -5.85
CA GLY A 505 2.71 44.19 -7.04
C GLY A 505 1.59 44.63 -7.97
N ALA A 506 0.59 43.77 -8.20
CA ALA A 506 -0.59 44.13 -9.01
C ALA A 506 -1.41 45.26 -8.37
N LEU A 507 -1.48 45.30 -7.04
CA LEU A 507 -2.09 46.41 -6.30
C LEU A 507 -1.23 47.68 -6.40
N PHE A 508 0.10 47.56 -6.32
CA PHE A 508 1.01 48.70 -6.43
C PHE A 508 0.92 49.42 -7.78
N ALA A 509 0.89 48.68 -8.89
CA ALA A 509 0.76 49.30 -10.22
C ALA A 509 -0.57 50.08 -10.38
N LYS A 510 -1.65 49.58 -9.78
CA LYS A 510 -2.96 50.27 -9.76
C LYS A 510 -2.95 51.50 -8.86
N ASP A 511 -2.34 51.39 -7.68
CA ASP A 511 -2.28 52.48 -6.71
C ASP A 511 -1.31 53.59 -7.13
N ALA A 512 -0.16 53.25 -7.72
CA ALA A 512 0.78 54.22 -8.30
C ALA A 512 0.12 55.01 -9.45
N ALA A 513 -0.59 54.34 -10.35
CA ALA A 513 -1.36 54.97 -11.42
C ALA A 513 -2.52 55.85 -10.90
N LYS A 514 -3.07 55.53 -9.73
CA LYS A 514 -4.14 56.33 -9.09
C LYS A 514 -3.57 57.49 -8.27
N ARG A 515 -2.40 57.34 -7.64
CA ARG A 515 -1.70 58.37 -6.86
C ARG A 515 -1.01 59.41 -7.73
N SER A 516 -0.51 59.05 -8.91
CA SER A 516 -0.06 60.07 -9.90
C SER A 516 -1.21 61.01 -10.32
N ARG A 517 -2.47 60.55 -10.18
CA ARG A 517 -3.68 61.35 -10.43
C ARG A 517 -4.20 62.14 -9.22
N VAL A 518 -3.80 61.79 -8.00
CA VAL A 518 -4.31 62.41 -6.78
C VAL A 518 -3.12 62.80 -5.91
N GLY A 519 -2.62 64.01 -6.13
CA GLY A 519 -1.45 64.54 -5.42
C GLY A 519 -1.65 64.52 -3.90
N ALA A 520 -0.84 63.68 -3.25
CA ALA A 520 -0.41 63.64 -1.85
C ALA A 520 -1.42 63.97 -0.73
N LEU A 521 -1.51 63.10 0.30
CA LEU A 521 -1.32 63.49 1.72
C LEU A 521 -1.45 62.37 2.80
N ASP A 522 -1.78 61.11 2.48
CA ASP A 522 -1.84 60.04 3.52
C ASP A 522 -0.48 59.30 3.69
N GLY A 523 0.53 60.00 4.20
CA GLY A 523 1.94 59.58 4.10
C GLY A 523 2.50 58.59 5.14
N VAL A 524 1.79 58.25 6.23
CA VAL A 524 2.44 57.51 7.35
C VAL A 524 2.01 56.05 7.45
N GLU A 525 0.72 55.73 7.28
CA GLU A 525 0.27 54.33 7.29
C GLU A 525 0.69 53.58 6.01
N ASP A 526 0.77 54.30 4.88
CA ASP A 526 1.22 53.79 3.59
C ASP A 526 2.72 53.47 3.54
N GLY A 527 3.56 54.15 4.34
CA GLY A 527 5.01 53.92 4.36
C GLY A 527 5.38 52.50 4.77
N SER A 528 4.67 51.94 5.77
CA SER A 528 4.89 50.57 6.24
C SER A 528 4.56 49.51 5.18
N LYS A 529 3.47 49.70 4.42
CA LYS A 529 3.06 48.78 3.35
C LYS A 529 4.02 48.83 2.17
N ILE A 530 4.51 50.02 1.82
CA ILE A 530 5.51 50.19 0.75
C ILE A 530 6.83 49.51 1.14
N ALA A 531 7.28 49.65 2.39
CA ALA A 531 8.50 49.01 2.87
C ALA A 531 8.42 47.47 2.80
N VAL A 532 7.29 46.88 3.20
CA VAL A 532 7.05 45.43 3.11
C VAL A 532 7.10 44.95 1.65
N LYS A 533 6.52 45.71 0.72
CA LYS A 533 6.55 45.39 -0.71
C LYS A 533 7.97 45.39 -1.25
N LEU A 534 8.73 46.46 -1.02
CA LEU A 534 10.13 46.56 -1.46
C LEU A 534 10.98 45.43 -0.87
N ALA A 535 10.79 45.09 0.40
CA ALA A 535 11.47 43.97 1.04
C ALA A 535 11.12 42.62 0.39
N LEU A 536 9.86 42.42 -0.01
CA LEU A 536 9.39 41.22 -0.68
C LEU A 536 9.94 41.08 -2.11
N PHE A 537 9.97 42.16 -2.89
CA PHE A 537 10.62 42.16 -4.20
C PHE A 537 12.13 41.91 -4.08
N ALA A 538 12.80 42.56 -3.12
CA ALA A 538 14.22 42.32 -2.86
C ALA A 538 14.50 40.87 -2.45
N LEU A 539 13.61 40.26 -1.66
CA LEU A 539 13.69 38.84 -1.31
C LEU A 539 13.56 37.97 -2.56
N VAL A 540 12.52 38.17 -3.37
CA VAL A 540 12.30 37.43 -4.62
C VAL A 540 13.48 37.55 -5.59
N ALA A 541 14.03 38.76 -5.74
CA ALA A 541 15.18 39.01 -6.60
C ALA A 541 16.43 38.24 -6.14
N LYS A 542 16.72 38.25 -4.84
CA LYS A 542 17.86 37.51 -4.28
C LYS A 542 17.70 35.99 -4.41
N LEU A 543 16.47 35.49 -4.33
CA LEU A 543 16.16 34.06 -4.47
C LEU A 543 16.30 33.55 -5.91
N SER A 544 16.33 34.44 -6.91
CA SER A 544 16.37 34.06 -8.33
C SER A 544 17.58 33.20 -8.70
N LEU A 545 18.77 33.52 -8.16
CA LEU A 545 20.02 32.85 -8.49
C LEU A 545 20.08 31.40 -7.97
N PRO A 546 19.90 31.13 -6.65
CA PRO A 546 19.86 29.76 -6.17
C PRO A 546 18.68 28.96 -6.74
N LEU A 547 17.56 29.62 -7.04
CA LEU A 547 16.44 28.96 -7.71
C LEU A 547 16.79 28.51 -9.14
N ALA A 548 17.58 29.29 -9.89
CA ALA A 548 18.07 28.89 -11.19
C ALA A 548 18.96 27.63 -11.10
N VAL A 549 19.83 27.57 -10.09
CA VAL A 549 20.67 26.38 -9.81
C VAL A 549 19.81 25.15 -9.50
N LEU A 550 18.79 25.30 -8.65
CA LEU A 550 17.86 24.21 -8.31
C LEU A 550 16.96 23.80 -9.48
N SER A 551 16.69 24.69 -10.43
CA SER A 551 15.81 24.42 -11.57
C SER A 551 16.39 23.44 -12.61
N ILE A 552 17.72 23.27 -12.63
CA ILE A 552 18.43 22.36 -13.54
C ILE A 552 18.04 20.90 -13.27
N PRO A 553 18.14 20.38 -12.03
CA PRO A 553 17.69 19.03 -11.70
C PRO A 553 16.17 18.89 -11.55
N LEU A 554 15.43 19.99 -11.36
CA LEU A 554 14.04 19.96 -10.89
C LEU A 554 13.10 20.72 -11.82
N TRP A 555 12.53 20.00 -12.78
CA TRP A 555 11.59 20.55 -13.76
C TRP A 555 10.43 21.35 -13.14
N GLY A 556 9.99 20.99 -11.93
CA GLY A 556 8.93 21.69 -11.21
C GLY A 556 9.30 23.09 -10.68
N LEU A 557 10.58 23.43 -10.56
CA LEU A 557 11.04 24.75 -10.10
C LEU A 557 11.32 25.72 -11.26
N LYS A 558 11.44 25.22 -12.49
CA LYS A 558 11.73 26.05 -13.67
C LYS A 558 10.67 27.14 -13.91
N ALA A 559 9.39 26.79 -13.77
CA ALA A 559 8.30 27.76 -13.91
C ALA A 559 8.37 28.86 -12.84
N LEU A 560 8.80 28.51 -11.61
CA LEU A 560 9.00 29.49 -10.55
C LEU A 560 10.19 30.41 -10.87
N ALA A 561 11.31 29.85 -11.33
CA ALA A 561 12.49 30.63 -11.73
C ALA A 561 12.14 31.66 -12.81
N GLN A 562 11.40 31.24 -13.83
CA GLN A 562 10.93 32.13 -14.91
C GLN A 562 10.02 33.23 -14.38
N LYS A 563 9.08 32.89 -13.50
CA LYS A 563 8.16 33.87 -12.91
C LYS A 563 8.90 34.89 -12.03
N VAL A 564 9.92 34.45 -11.29
CA VAL A 564 10.79 35.34 -10.52
C VAL A 564 11.53 36.29 -11.46
N GLU A 565 12.11 35.78 -12.55
CA GLU A 565 12.83 36.59 -13.54
C GLU A 565 11.91 37.64 -14.19
N GLU A 566 10.67 37.28 -14.51
CA GLU A 566 9.65 38.21 -15.04
C GLU A 566 9.31 39.32 -14.03
N ILE A 567 9.11 38.96 -12.76
CA ILE A 567 8.83 39.91 -11.69
C ILE A 567 10.00 40.90 -11.53
N VAL A 568 11.24 40.41 -11.52
CA VAL A 568 12.44 41.25 -11.41
C VAL A 568 12.54 42.22 -12.59
N LYS A 569 12.42 41.72 -13.84
CA LYS A 569 12.47 42.56 -15.04
C LYS A 569 11.36 43.62 -15.09
N SER A 570 10.17 43.28 -14.58
CA SER A 570 9.06 44.23 -14.56
C SER A 570 9.29 45.41 -13.60
N ASN A 571 10.09 45.21 -12.56
CA ASN A 571 10.44 46.24 -11.60
C ASN A 571 11.54 47.16 -12.13
N ASP A 572 12.60 46.61 -12.74
CA ASP A 572 13.71 47.39 -13.31
C ASP A 572 13.23 48.34 -14.42
N ALA A 573 12.25 47.91 -15.23
CA ALA A 573 11.67 48.74 -16.29
C ALA A 573 10.82 49.93 -15.77
N HIS A 574 10.49 49.95 -14.48
CA HIS A 574 9.75 51.06 -13.87
C HIS A 574 10.68 52.17 -13.37
N ASP A 575 11.81 51.80 -12.77
CA ASP A 575 12.81 52.75 -12.26
C ASP A 575 13.43 53.61 -13.39
N ASP A 576 13.71 53.01 -14.56
CA ASP A 576 14.25 53.71 -15.74
C ASP A 576 13.31 54.79 -16.31
N LYS A 577 11.98 54.64 -16.14
CA LYS A 577 10.98 55.60 -16.67
C LYS A 577 10.75 56.78 -15.74
N THR A 578 10.97 56.62 -14.44
CA THR A 578 10.86 57.73 -13.49
C THR A 578 12.03 58.70 -13.57
N GLU A 579 13.20 58.25 -14.03
CA GLU A 579 14.38 59.12 -14.16
C GLU A 579 14.40 59.97 -15.44
N THR A 580 13.63 59.60 -16.47
CA THR A 580 13.64 60.30 -17.77
C THR A 580 12.58 61.39 -17.93
N ASP A 581 11.54 61.44 -17.10
CA ASP A 581 10.48 62.47 -17.19
C ASP A 581 10.73 63.73 -16.31
N ASP A 582 11.71 63.69 -15.40
CA ASP A 582 12.02 64.83 -14.50
C ASP A 582 13.02 65.85 -15.10
N ASP A 583 13.69 65.54 -16.23
CA ASP A 583 14.68 66.44 -16.84
C ASP A 583 14.13 67.34 -17.97
N ASP A 584 12.89 67.09 -18.43
CA ASP A 584 12.27 67.85 -19.54
C ASP A 584 11.21 68.90 -19.11
N THR A 585 11.02 69.14 -17.81
CA THR A 585 10.03 70.13 -17.30
C THR A 585 10.62 71.40 -16.67
N LEU A 586 11.94 71.61 -16.71
CA LEU A 586 12.58 72.88 -16.32
C LEU A 586 13.10 73.66 -17.53
N SER A 587 12.19 74.09 -18.41
CA SER A 587 12.44 75.15 -19.39
C SER A 587 11.14 75.88 -19.75
N ILE A 588 10.60 76.66 -18.81
CA ILE A 588 9.81 77.89 -19.07
C ILE A 588 10.25 78.97 -18.10
#